data_AF-A0A832F4I5-F1
#
_entry.id   AF-A0A832F4I5-F1
#
_cell.length_a   1.000
_cell.length_b   1.000
_cell.length_c   1.000
_cell.angle_alpha   90.00
_cell.angle_beta   90.00
_cell.angle_gamma   90.00
#
_symmetry.space_group_name_H-M   'P 1'
#
loop_
_entity.id
_entity.type
_entity.pdbx_description
1 polymer ?
#
loop_
_entity_poly.entity_id
_entity_poly.type
_entity_poly.pdbx_seq_one_letter_code
_entity_poly.pdbx_strand_id
1 'polypeptide(L)'
;MQRKKPDVDVLKEVLEAAKKAYPKSEFVHSLAFQYEERGGLSKKQLEGLLGKMKKLDNFPPNWIATMEALILKKPQKYRSALPENKPLYQKQERETGMIDEILSSFPQHKRVLFFKSRLDNNNLLTASEILELERFYKLLKKQTDS
;
A
#
# COMPACT_ATOMS: atom_id res chain seq x y z
N MET A 1 2.24 48.16 14.62
CA MET A 1 3.09 47.58 13.56
C MET A 1 3.92 46.46 14.14
N GLN A 2 3.49 45.20 13.98
CA GLN A 2 4.30 44.05 14.40
C GLN A 2 5.41 43.87 13.36
N ARG A 3 6.66 44.17 13.75
CA ARG A 3 7.84 43.91 12.92
C ARG A 3 7.89 42.41 12.64
N LYS A 4 7.64 41.99 11.39
CA LYS A 4 7.98 40.65 10.92
C LYS A 4 9.47 40.49 11.23
N LYS A 5 9.79 39.59 12.17
CA LYS A 5 11.18 39.25 12.47
C LYS A 5 11.83 38.81 11.14
N PRO A 6 13.10 39.14 10.88
CA PRO A 6 13.81 38.53 9.76
C PRO A 6 13.68 37.03 9.95
N ASP A 7 12.97 36.35 9.04
CA ASP A 7 12.77 34.91 9.10
C ASP A 7 14.17 34.30 8.92
N VAL A 8 14.85 34.05 10.03
CA VAL A 8 16.08 33.25 10.04
C VAL A 8 15.63 31.88 9.57
N ASP A 9 15.97 31.57 8.32
CA ASP A 9 15.69 30.28 7.73
C ASP A 9 16.68 29.26 8.31
N VAL A 10 16.37 28.81 9.53
CA VAL A 10 17.14 27.81 10.26
C VAL A 10 17.32 26.55 9.42
N LEU A 11 16.35 26.20 8.57
CA LEU A 11 16.47 25.01 7.72
C LEU A 11 17.55 25.19 6.64
N LYS A 12 17.62 26.37 6.02
CA LYS A 12 18.69 26.71 5.08
C LYS A 12 20.07 26.71 5.74
N GLU A 13 20.20 27.30 6.92
CA GLU A 13 21.47 27.30 7.67
C GLU A 13 21.93 25.89 8.01
N VAL A 14 21.00 25.03 8.43
CA VAL A 14 21.29 23.63 8.75
C VAL A 14 21.66 22.82 7.50
N LEU A 15 21.01 23.05 6.37
CA LEU A 15 21.36 22.41 5.10
C LEU A 15 22.77 22.81 4.63
N GLU A 16 23.13 24.09 4.75
CA GLU A 16 24.48 24.57 4.45
C GLU A 16 25.54 23.98 5.39
N ALA A 17 25.25 23.91 6.70
CA ALA A 17 26.13 23.24 7.67
C ALA A 17 26.27 21.75 7.36
N ALA A 18 25.19 21.08 6.97
CA ALA A 18 25.19 19.68 6.57
C ALA A 18 26.03 19.44 5.31
N LYS A 19 25.92 20.30 4.28
CA LYS A 19 26.73 20.22 3.05
C LYS A 19 28.21 20.36 3.35
N LYS A 20 28.59 21.28 4.25
CA LYS A 20 29.98 21.47 4.69
C LYS A 20 30.51 20.27 5.47
N ALA A 21 29.70 19.69 6.35
CA ALA A 21 30.09 18.54 7.17
C ALA A 21 30.12 17.23 6.36
N TYR A 22 29.26 17.08 5.36
CA TYR A 22 29.12 15.88 4.55
C TYR A 22 29.22 16.17 3.03
N PRO A 23 30.36 16.68 2.54
CA PRO A 23 30.50 17.10 1.15
C PRO A 23 30.41 15.94 0.14
N LYS A 24 30.66 14.69 0.57
CA LYS A 24 30.55 13.49 -0.26
C LYS A 24 29.17 12.82 -0.21
N SER A 25 28.24 13.36 0.59
CA SER A 25 26.94 12.73 0.79
C SER A 25 25.94 13.23 -0.25
N GLU A 26 25.71 12.44 -1.30
CA GLU A 26 24.66 12.65 -2.31
C GLU A 26 23.29 12.97 -1.69
N PHE A 27 22.96 12.32 -0.58
CA PHE A 27 21.72 12.58 0.17
C PHE A 27 21.58 14.05 0.60
N VAL A 28 22.64 14.67 1.12
CA VAL A 28 22.59 16.04 1.65
C VAL A 28 22.50 17.05 0.52
N HIS A 29 23.26 16.81 -0.57
CA HIS A 29 23.15 17.62 -1.80
C HIS A 29 21.76 17.54 -2.41
N SER A 30 21.17 16.34 -2.49
CA SER A 30 19.81 16.16 -2.97
C SER A 30 18.77 16.89 -2.11
N LEU A 31 18.91 16.85 -0.78
CA LEU A 31 18.03 17.60 0.12
C LEU A 31 18.15 19.11 -0.07
N ALA A 32 19.36 19.62 -0.18
CA ALA A 32 19.59 21.05 -0.39
C ALA A 32 19.00 21.52 -1.73
N PHE A 33 19.25 20.77 -2.81
CA PHE A 33 18.68 21.05 -4.13
C PHE A 33 17.15 21.04 -4.09
N GLN A 34 16.54 20.02 -3.48
CA GLN A 34 15.08 19.96 -3.35
C GLN A 34 14.49 21.10 -2.51
N TYR A 35 15.23 21.55 -1.49
CA TYR A 35 14.83 22.69 -0.68
C TYR A 35 14.89 23.99 -1.48
N GLU A 36 15.93 24.19 -2.30
CA GLU A 36 16.05 25.37 -3.19
C GLU A 36 14.97 25.37 -4.28
N GLU A 37 14.71 24.23 -4.91
CA GLU A 37 13.74 24.10 -6.01
C GLU A 37 12.28 24.24 -5.55
N ARG A 38 11.95 23.71 -4.36
CA ARG A 38 10.54 23.55 -3.92
C ARG A 38 10.21 24.34 -2.65
N GLY A 39 11.20 24.96 -2.01
CA GLY A 39 11.06 25.73 -0.76
C GLY A 39 10.72 24.89 0.47
N GLY A 40 10.78 23.55 0.40
CA GLY A 40 10.33 22.71 1.50
C GLY A 40 10.71 21.25 1.41
N LEU A 41 10.91 20.64 2.57
CA LEU A 41 11.21 19.22 2.74
C LEU A 41 10.04 18.45 3.36
N SER A 42 9.94 17.17 3.04
CA SER A 42 9.00 16.24 3.69
C SER A 42 9.44 15.92 5.12
N LYS A 43 8.49 15.46 5.95
CA LYS A 43 8.75 15.09 7.35
C LYS A 43 9.91 14.08 7.47
N LYS A 44 9.91 13.02 6.64
CA LYS A 44 10.96 11.99 6.62
C LYS A 44 12.32 12.53 6.23
N GLN A 45 12.36 13.51 5.33
CA GLN A 45 13.62 14.16 4.92
C GLN A 45 14.19 15.02 6.05
N LEU A 46 13.33 15.74 6.77
CA LEU A 46 13.74 16.51 7.95
C LEU A 46 14.24 15.60 9.07
N GLU A 47 13.58 14.45 9.31
CA GLU A 47 14.03 13.44 10.27
C GLU A 47 15.39 12.84 9.87
N GLY A 48 15.57 12.51 8.58
CA GLY A 48 16.83 12.00 8.05
C GLY A 48 17.98 13.02 8.15
N LEU A 49 17.69 14.30 7.87
CA LEU A 49 18.64 15.39 8.04
C LEU A 49 19.02 15.55 9.51
N LEU A 50 18.03 15.61 10.41
CA LEU A 50 18.27 15.70 11.85
C LEU A 50 19.14 14.54 12.38
N GLY A 51 18.89 13.31 11.92
CA GLY A 51 19.69 12.14 12.28
C GLY A 51 21.14 12.22 11.80
N LYS A 52 21.43 12.92 10.69
CA LYS A 52 22.80 13.20 10.24
C LYS A 52 23.45 14.30 11.06
N MET A 53 22.70 15.33 11.43
CA MET A 53 23.21 16.44 12.24
C MET A 53 23.49 16.02 13.68
N LYS A 54 22.67 15.15 14.28
CA LYS A 54 22.89 14.60 15.63
C LYS A 54 24.19 13.78 15.76
N LYS A 55 24.75 13.31 14.65
CA LYS A 55 26.05 12.62 14.62
C LYS A 55 27.25 13.57 14.58
N LEU A 56 27.02 14.87 14.39
CA LEU A 56 28.06 15.88 14.44
C LEU A 56 28.15 16.41 15.87
N ASP A 57 29.33 16.34 16.47
CA ASP A 57 29.54 16.76 17.87
C ASP A 57 29.35 18.27 18.11
N ASN A 58 29.39 19.09 17.05
CA ASN A 58 29.35 20.55 17.14
C ASN A 58 28.08 21.17 16.55
N PHE A 59 26.92 20.56 16.80
CA PHE A 59 25.66 21.06 16.28
C PHE A 59 24.84 21.84 17.34
N PRO A 60 24.49 23.11 17.09
CA PRO A 60 23.78 23.95 18.05
C PRO A 60 22.42 23.37 18.52
N PRO A 61 22.14 23.35 19.84
CA PRO A 61 20.92 22.73 20.38
C PRO A 61 19.64 23.49 20.01
N ASN A 62 19.72 24.80 19.75
CA ASN A 62 18.61 25.62 19.26
C ASN A 62 18.15 25.19 17.85
N TRP A 63 19.06 24.80 16.98
CA TRP A 63 18.74 24.30 15.64
C TRP A 63 18.07 22.91 15.70
N ILE A 64 18.54 22.04 16.59
CA ILE A 64 17.89 20.74 16.88
C ILE A 64 16.44 20.95 17.29
N ALA A 65 16.22 21.78 18.31
CA ALA A 65 14.88 22.06 18.83
C ALA A 65 13.96 22.64 17.74
N THR A 66 14.49 23.53 16.89
CA THR A 66 13.73 24.11 15.77
C THR A 66 13.36 23.07 14.73
N MET A 67 14.28 22.19 14.35
CA MET A 67 14.00 21.09 13.42
C MET A 67 12.97 20.10 13.99
N GLU A 68 13.08 19.75 15.27
CA GLU A 68 12.11 18.88 15.94
C GLU A 68 10.72 19.51 15.98
N ALA A 69 10.62 20.81 16.27
CA ALA A 69 9.36 21.54 16.21
C ALA A 69 8.77 21.59 14.78
N LEU A 70 9.61 21.78 13.76
CA LEU A 70 9.20 21.74 12.35
C LEU A 70 8.69 20.35 11.95
N ILE A 71 9.37 19.28 12.36
CA ILE A 71 8.98 17.89 12.13
C ILE A 71 7.63 17.59 12.79
N LEU A 72 7.43 18.05 14.03
CA LEU A 72 6.20 17.85 14.79
C LEU A 72 5.01 18.58 14.16
N LYS A 73 5.22 19.78 13.62
CA LYS A 73 4.19 20.57 12.92
C LYS A 73 3.77 19.97 11.57
N LYS A 74 4.60 19.09 10.96
CA LYS A 74 4.25 18.47 9.67
C LYS A 74 3.18 17.39 9.89
N PRO A 75 2.02 17.46 9.22
CA PRO A 75 0.97 16.46 9.36
C PRO A 75 1.50 15.11 8.88
N GLN A 76 1.35 14.09 9.73
CA GLN A 76 1.66 12.72 9.36
C GLN A 76 0.53 12.21 8.47
N LYS A 77 0.76 12.18 7.15
CA LYS A 77 -0.12 11.46 6.24
C LYS A 77 0.02 9.97 6.53
N TYR A 78 -0.81 9.47 7.44
CA TYR A 78 -1.07 8.04 7.51
C TYR A 78 -1.69 7.65 6.17
N ARG A 79 -0.98 6.83 5.39
CA ARG A 79 -1.68 6.03 4.39
C ARG A 79 -2.61 5.15 5.21
N SER A 80 -3.91 5.32 5.05
CA SER A 80 -4.90 4.39 5.59
C SER A 80 -4.39 2.99 5.32
N ALA A 81 -4.29 2.16 6.35
CA ALA A 81 -3.93 0.76 6.18
C ALA A 81 -4.80 0.24 5.03
N LEU A 82 -4.15 -0.28 3.98
CA LEU A 82 -4.88 -0.97 2.93
C LEU A 82 -5.75 -2.00 3.65
N PRO A 83 -7.07 -2.08 3.35
CA PRO A 83 -7.91 -3.10 3.96
C PRO A 83 -7.18 -4.43 3.82
N GLU A 84 -7.17 -5.22 4.90
CA GLU A 84 -6.52 -6.54 4.90
C GLU A 84 -6.86 -7.23 3.57
N ASN A 85 -5.84 -7.78 2.91
CA ASN A 85 -6.03 -8.70 1.80
C ASN A 85 -6.86 -9.85 2.34
N LYS A 86 -8.20 -9.73 2.28
CA LYS A 86 -9.07 -10.89 2.36
C LYS A 86 -8.56 -11.80 1.26
N PRO A 87 -8.15 -13.05 1.57
CA PRO A 87 -7.86 -13.99 0.52
C PRO A 87 -9.10 -14.04 -0.37
N LEU A 88 -8.94 -13.64 -1.63
CA LEU A 88 -9.97 -13.72 -2.68
C LEU A 88 -10.44 -15.17 -2.91
N TYR A 89 -9.74 -16.12 -2.27
CA TYR A 89 -9.95 -17.56 -2.34
C TYR A 89 -10.41 -18.09 -0.98
N GLN A 90 -11.69 -17.94 -0.70
CA GLN A 90 -12.42 -18.89 0.15
C GLN A 90 -13.67 -19.30 -0.60
N LYS A 91 -13.79 -20.61 -0.86
CA LYS A 91 -14.86 -21.34 -1.57
C LYS A 91 -14.66 -21.46 -3.08
N GLN A 92 -14.05 -22.57 -3.46
CA GLN A 92 -14.51 -23.34 -4.63
C GLN A 92 -14.81 -24.80 -4.31
N GLU A 93 -14.64 -25.25 -3.05
CA GLU A 93 -14.93 -26.63 -2.66
C GLU A 93 -16.40 -27.02 -2.89
N ARG A 94 -17.32 -26.07 -2.76
CA ARG A 94 -18.76 -26.33 -2.96
C ARG A 94 -19.07 -26.50 -4.45
N GLU A 95 -18.51 -25.64 -5.28
CA GLU A 95 -18.70 -25.59 -6.72
C GLU A 95 -18.11 -26.84 -7.37
N THR A 96 -16.90 -27.24 -6.96
CA THR A 96 -16.28 -28.50 -7.39
C THR A 96 -17.13 -29.71 -6.99
N GLY A 97 -17.63 -29.74 -5.74
CA GLY A 97 -18.50 -30.82 -5.28
C GLY A 97 -19.82 -30.93 -6.06
N MET A 98 -20.46 -29.80 -6.40
CA MET A 98 -21.67 -29.78 -7.23
C MET A 98 -21.40 -30.28 -8.66
N ILE A 99 -20.26 -29.90 -9.25
CA ILE A 99 -19.87 -30.33 -10.60
C ILE A 99 -19.67 -31.84 -10.64
N ASP A 100 -18.95 -32.42 -9.68
CA ASP A 100 -18.69 -33.86 -9.64
C ASP A 100 -19.98 -34.66 -9.41
N GLU A 101 -20.89 -34.17 -8.54
CA GLU A 101 -22.18 -34.82 -8.31
C GLU A 101 -23.07 -34.81 -9.57
N ILE A 102 -23.12 -33.69 -10.30
CA ILE A 102 -23.90 -33.59 -11.55
C ILE A 102 -23.29 -34.46 -12.65
N LEU A 103 -21.96 -34.49 -12.80
CA LEU A 103 -21.31 -35.32 -13.81
C LEU A 103 -21.41 -36.81 -13.49
N SER A 104 -21.54 -37.20 -12.22
CA SER A 104 -21.77 -38.59 -11.83
C SER A 104 -23.12 -39.11 -12.33
N SER A 105 -24.16 -38.27 -12.35
CA SER A 105 -25.49 -38.64 -12.87
C SER A 105 -25.66 -38.36 -14.36
N PHE A 106 -25.03 -37.30 -14.87
CA PHE A 106 -25.11 -36.86 -16.26
C PHE A 106 -23.71 -36.59 -16.85
N PRO A 107 -22.96 -37.64 -17.21
CA PRO A 107 -21.57 -37.52 -17.66
C PRO A 107 -21.41 -36.75 -18.97
N GLN A 108 -22.47 -36.58 -19.76
CA GLN A 108 -22.45 -35.83 -21.04
C GLN A 108 -22.96 -34.39 -20.92
N HIS A 109 -23.11 -33.84 -19.70
CA HIS A 109 -23.64 -32.50 -19.53
C HIS A 109 -22.65 -31.40 -19.97
N LYS A 110 -22.76 -30.97 -21.23
CA LYS A 110 -21.82 -30.06 -21.91
C LYS A 110 -21.45 -28.79 -21.11
N ARG A 111 -22.44 -28.15 -20.45
CA ARG A 111 -22.18 -26.93 -19.66
C ARG A 111 -21.41 -27.20 -18.36
N VAL A 112 -21.63 -28.34 -17.72
CA VAL A 112 -20.96 -28.67 -16.45
C VAL A 112 -19.54 -29.18 -16.72
N LEU A 113 -19.33 -29.89 -17.84
CA LEU A 113 -17.98 -30.19 -18.35
C LEU A 113 -17.19 -28.91 -18.66
N PHE A 114 -17.84 -27.89 -19.23
CA PHE A 114 -17.21 -26.59 -19.44
C PHE A 114 -16.80 -25.93 -18.11
N PHE A 115 -17.67 -25.94 -17.09
CA PHE A 115 -17.33 -25.41 -15.75
C PHE A 115 -16.17 -26.17 -15.09
N LYS A 116 -16.16 -27.52 -15.21
CA LYS A 116 -15.04 -28.35 -14.75
C LYS A 116 -13.72 -27.95 -15.42
N SER A 117 -13.72 -27.87 -16.76
CA SER A 117 -12.54 -27.45 -17.52
C SER A 117 -12.06 -26.05 -17.13
N ARG A 118 -12.96 -25.11 -16.80
CA ARG A 118 -12.55 -23.79 -16.33
C ARG A 118 -11.87 -23.84 -14.96
N LEU A 119 -12.41 -24.60 -14.02
CA LEU A 119 -11.80 -24.79 -12.69
C LEU A 119 -10.45 -25.52 -12.77
N ASP A 120 -10.35 -26.56 -13.61
CA ASP A 120 -9.09 -27.29 -13.85
C ASP A 120 -7.98 -26.37 -14.40
N ASN A 121 -8.37 -25.34 -15.16
CA ASN A 121 -7.48 -24.31 -15.68
C ASN A 121 -7.27 -23.13 -14.72
N ASN A 122 -7.59 -23.28 -13.42
CA ASN A 122 -7.50 -22.24 -12.39
C ASN A 122 -8.32 -20.96 -12.69
N ASN A 123 -9.39 -21.06 -13.49
CA ASN A 123 -10.27 -19.94 -13.75
C ASN A 123 -11.45 -19.93 -12.78
N LEU A 124 -11.74 -18.76 -12.22
CA LEU A 124 -12.93 -18.56 -11.40
C LEU A 124 -14.20 -18.59 -12.27
N LEU A 125 -15.26 -19.23 -11.76
CA LEU A 125 -16.60 -19.12 -12.31
C LEU A 125 -17.18 -17.75 -11.97
N THR A 126 -17.85 -17.14 -12.93
CA THR A 126 -18.58 -15.87 -12.74
C THR A 126 -19.86 -16.11 -11.94
N ALA A 127 -20.39 -15.05 -11.33
CA ALA A 127 -21.63 -15.14 -10.54
C ALA A 127 -22.81 -15.74 -11.32
N SER A 128 -22.92 -15.44 -12.62
CA SER A 128 -23.95 -16.01 -13.49
C SER A 128 -23.77 -17.53 -13.69
N GLU A 129 -22.52 -17.99 -13.81
CA GLU A 129 -22.21 -19.42 -13.98
C GLU A 129 -22.47 -20.22 -12.69
N ILE A 130 -22.21 -19.61 -11.52
CA ILE A 130 -22.54 -20.22 -10.22
C ILE A 130 -24.06 -20.39 -10.08
N LEU A 131 -24.86 -19.40 -10.48
CA LEU A 131 -26.33 -19.50 -10.47
C LEU A 131 -26.85 -20.58 -11.43
N GLU A 132 -26.23 -20.74 -12.60
CA GLU A 132 -26.56 -21.84 -13.52
C GLU A 132 -26.24 -23.21 -12.90
N LEU A 133 -25.06 -23.35 -12.28
CA LEU A 133 -24.63 -24.59 -11.59
C LEU A 133 -25.59 -24.97 -10.46
N GLU A 134 -25.99 -24.02 -9.61
CA GLU A 134 -26.96 -24.26 -8.54
C GLU A 134 -28.33 -24.70 -9.08
N ARG A 135 -28.76 -24.16 -10.23
CA ARG A 135 -30.02 -24.55 -10.87
C ARG A 135 -29.96 -26.00 -11.36
N PHE A 136 -28.86 -26.42 -12.00
CA PHE A 136 -28.66 -27.80 -12.43
C PHE A 136 -28.62 -28.75 -11.22
N TYR A 137 -27.95 -28.35 -10.15
CA TYR A 137 -27.88 -29.12 -8.91
C TYR A 137 -29.27 -29.35 -8.28
N LYS A 138 -30.10 -28.31 -8.21
CA LYS A 138 -31.49 -28.42 -7.72
C LYS A 138 -32.35 -29.33 -8.59
N LEU A 139 -32.19 -29.27 -9.91
CA LEU A 139 -32.90 -30.14 -10.84
C LEU A 139 -32.50 -31.60 -10.66
N LEU A 140 -31.21 -31.88 -10.45
CA LEU A 140 -30.70 -33.22 -10.14
C LEU A 140 -31.33 -33.78 -8.86
N LYS A 141 -31.31 -33.01 -7.76
CA LYS A 141 -31.92 -33.43 -6.49
C LYS A 141 -33.41 -33.72 -6.64
N LYS A 142 -34.15 -32.86 -7.35
CA LYS A 142 -35.57 -33.06 -7.62
C LYS A 142 -35.87 -34.32 -8.45
N GLN A 143 -34.97 -34.72 -9.34
CA GLN A 143 -35.10 -35.97 -10.12
C GLN A 143 -34.72 -37.23 -9.34
N THR A 144 -33.93 -37.09 -8.26
CA THR A 144 -33.50 -38.23 -7.43
C THR A 144 -34.51 -38.53 -6.32
N ASP A 145 -35.35 -37.55 -5.95
CA ASP A 145 -36.43 -37.64 -4.95
C ASP A 145 -37.83 -37.96 -5.55
N SER A 146 -37.93 -38.32 -6.83
CA SER A 146 -39.17 -38.81 -7.49
C SER A 146 -39.01 -40.24 -7.96
#